data_AF-A0A100VRK0-F1
#
_entry.id   AF-A0A100VRK0-F1
#
_cell.length_a   1.000
_cell.length_b   1.000
_cell.length_c   1.000
_cell.angle_alpha   90.00
_cell.angle_beta   90.00
_cell.angle_gamma   90.00
#
_symmetry.space_group_name_H-M   'P 1'
#
loop_
_entity.id
_entity.type
_entity.pdbx_description
1 polymer ?
#
loop_
_entity_poly.entity_id
_entity_poly.type
_entity_poly.pdbx_seq_one_letter_code
_entity_poly.pdbx_strand_id
1 'polypeptide(L)' 'MSEPRQIKDKIERNRQELSRLAENHGMQDNKVLQQSMLLDELINEYNRFKYKTGFMNRQPIA' A
#
# COMPACT_ATOMS: atom_id res chain seq x y z
N MET A 1 -10.87 -0.11 15.83
CA MET A 1 -10.26 0.80 14.84
C MET A 1 -8.76 0.57 14.92
N SER A 2 -8.11 0.08 13.86
CA SER A 2 -6.65 -0.04 13.85
C SER A 2 -6.03 1.35 13.83
N GLU A 3 -5.09 1.62 14.73
CA GLU A 3 -4.43 2.93 14.78
C GLU A 3 -3.63 3.19 13.49
N PRO A 4 -3.50 4.45 13.04
CA PRO A 4 -2.74 4.81 11.84
C PRO A 4 -1.30 4.28 11.84
N ARG A 5 -0.71 4.08 13.02
CA ARG A 5 0.63 3.48 13.19
C ARG A 5 0.65 2.01 12.78
N GLN A 6 -0.38 1.24 13.16
CA GLN A 6 -0.48 -0.19 12.84
C GLN A 6 -0.63 -0.44 11.34
N ILE A 7 -1.36 0.43 10.63
CA ILE A 7 -1.50 0.34 9.17
C ILE A 7 -0.17 0.70 8.49
N LYS A 8 0.52 1.74 8.99
CA LYS A 8 1.85 2.12 8.47
C LYS A 8 2.88 0.99 8.62
N ASP A 9 2.90 0.31 9.77
CA ASP A 9 3.79 -0.83 10.00
C ASP A 9 3.47 -2.00 9.07
N LYS A 10 2.18 -2.25 8.79
CA LYS A 10 1.73 -3.24 7.82
C LYS A 10 2.19 -2.91 6.40
N ILE A 11 2.10 -1.64 5.99
CA ILE A 11 2.58 -1.17 4.70
C ILE A 11 4.09 -1.41 4.59
N GLU A 12 4.88 -1.03 5.59
CA GLU A 12 6.33 -1.18 5.52
C GLU A 12 6.76 -2.66 5.44
N ARG A 13 6.10 -3.55 6.20
CA ARG A 13 6.34 -4.99 6.08
C ARG A 13 6.03 -5.51 4.67
N ASN A 14 4.89 -5.11 4.09
CA ASN A 14 4.53 -5.50 2.73
C ASN A 14 5.51 -4.94 1.68
N ARG A 15 6.04 -3.73 1.87
CA ARG A 15 7.09 -3.15 1.00
C ARG A 15 8.36 -3.98 1.03
N GLN A 16 8.82 -4.37 2.21
CA GLN A 16 10.02 -5.19 2.35
C GLN A 16 9.83 -6.57 1.71
N GLU A 17 8.66 -7.18 1.87
CA GLU A 17 8.34 -8.46 1.26
C GLU A 17 8.24 -8.36 -0.27
N LEU A 18 7.61 -7.32 -0.80
CA LEU A 18 7.57 -7.05 -2.24
C LEU A 18 8.97 -6.86 -2.82
N SER A 19 9.83 -6.11 -2.13
CA SER A 19 11.24 -5.92 -2.54
C SER A 19 11.97 -7.26 -2.62
N ARG A 20 11.85 -8.10 -1.59
CA ARG A 20 12.47 -9.44 -1.58
C ARG A 20 11.93 -10.32 -2.70
N LEU A 21 10.63 -10.29 -2.95
CA LEU A 21 10.04 -11.08 -4.04
C LEU A 21 10.52 -10.59 -5.41
N ALA A 22 10.61 -9.27 -5.60
CA ALA A 22 11.12 -8.68 -6.84
C ALA A 22 12.61 -8.98 -7.07
N GLU A 23 13.42 -8.99 -6.02
CA GLU A 23 14.84 -9.35 -6.08
C GLU A 23 15.05 -10.85 -6.41
N ASN A 24 14.21 -11.73 -5.87
CA ASN A 24 14.35 -13.18 -6.07
C ASN A 24 13.69 -13.71 -7.35
N HIS A 25 12.54 -13.15 -7.75
CA HIS A 25 11.71 -13.67 -8.84
C HIS A 25 11.58 -12.71 -10.03
N GLY A 26 11.94 -11.44 -9.87
CA GLY A 26 11.77 -10.40 -10.88
C GLY A 26 10.38 -9.73 -10.83
N MET A 27 10.28 -8.51 -11.36
CA MET A 27 9.06 -7.69 -11.26
C MET A 27 7.84 -8.26 -11.99
N GLN A 28 8.03 -9.16 -12.94
CA GLN A 28 6.95 -9.76 -13.72
C GLN A 28 6.39 -11.05 -13.10
N ASP A 29 6.96 -11.51 -11.98
CA ASP A 29 6.44 -12.70 -11.29
C ASP A 29 5.04 -12.44 -10.73
N ASN A 30 4.16 -13.44 -10.87
CA ASN A 30 2.76 -13.31 -10.45
C ASN A 30 2.64 -13.00 -8.95
N LYS A 31 3.54 -13.53 -8.12
CA LYS A 31 3.55 -13.27 -6.67
C LYS A 31 3.95 -11.83 -6.38
N VAL A 32 4.89 -11.27 -7.15
CA VAL A 32 5.29 -9.85 -7.04
C VAL A 32 4.13 -8.95 -7.42
N LEU A 33 3.42 -9.26 -8.51
CA LEU A 33 2.24 -8.51 -8.93
C LEU A 33 1.12 -8.55 -7.89
N GLN A 34 0.80 -9.73 -7.35
CA GLN A 34 -0.21 -9.89 -6.30
C GLN A 34 0.17 -9.13 -5.02
N GLN A 35 1.42 -9.22 -4.60
CA GLN A 35 1.92 -8.51 -3.42
C GLN A 35 1.89 -6.98 -3.63
N SER A 36 2.14 -6.51 -4.85
CA SER A 36 2.01 -5.08 -5.19
C SER A 36 0.57 -4.60 -5.05
N MET A 37 -0.40 -5.39 -5.53
CA MET A 37 -1.83 -5.03 -5.42
C MET A 37 -2.28 -4.94 -3.95
N LEU A 38 -1.83 -5.89 -3.11
CA LEU A 38 -2.12 -5.87 -1.67
C LEU A 38 -1.50 -4.65 -0.97
N LEU A 39 -0.27 -4.31 -1.34
CA LEU A 39 0.41 -3.12 -0.82
C LEU A 39 -0.34 -1.84 -1.22
N ASP A 40 -0.80 -1.73 -2.46
CA ASP A 40 -1.57 -0.58 -2.94
C ASP A 40 -2.91 -0.44 -2.22
N GLU A 41 -3.61 -1.55 -1.93
CA GLU A 41 -4.84 -1.53 -1.14
C GLU A 41 -4.60 -1.02 0.28
N LEU A 42 -3.54 -1.50 0.95
CA LEU A 42 -3.16 -1.04 2.29
C LEU A 42 -2.78 0.44 2.31
N ILE A 43 -2.06 0.92 1.29
CA ILE A 43 -1.72 2.34 1.13
C ILE A 43 -2.98 3.16 0.92
N ASN A 44 -3.90 2.69 0.09
CA ASN A 44 -5.18 3.36 -0.15
C ASN A 44 -6.05 3.40 1.10
N GLU A 45 -6.08 2.33 1.89
CA GLU A 45 -6.76 2.29 3.17
C GLU A 45 -6.14 3.29 4.16
N TYR A 46 -4.81 3.30 4.31
CA TYR A 46 -4.12 4.30 5.12
C TYR A 46 -4.41 5.72 4.66
N ASN A 47 -4.37 5.97 3.35
CA ASN A 47 -4.71 7.26 2.77
C ASN A 47 -6.18 7.62 3.05
N ARG A 48 -7.12 6.68 2.93
CA ARG A 48 -8.52 6.93 3.31
C ARG A 48 -8.66 7.26 4.79
N PHE A 49 -7.92 6.61 5.70
CA PHE A 49 -7.92 6.97 7.12
C PHE A 49 -7.29 8.35 7.37
N LYS A 50 -6.13 8.62 6.75
CA LYS A 50 -5.39 9.87 6.89
C LYS A 50 -6.13 11.07 6.28
N TYR A 51 -6.81 10.86 5.16
CA TYR A 51 -7.51 11.89 4.39
C TYR A 51 -9.05 11.80 4.50
N LYS A 52 -9.62 10.94 5.37
CA LYS A 52 -11.06 10.98 5.71
C LYS A 52 -11.47 12.29 6.37
N THR A 53 -10.51 13.00 6.98
CA THR A 53 -10.64 14.38 7.46
C THR A 53 -10.33 15.43 6.38
N GLY A 54 -9.83 15.01 5.22
CA GLY A 54 -9.37 15.85 4.11
C GLY A 54 -10.18 15.68 2.81
N PHE A 55 -11.42 15.17 2.87
CA PHE A 55 -12.36 15.05 1.74
C PHE A 55 -12.73 16.39 1.07
N MET A 56 -12.11 17.52 1.44
CA MET A 56 -12.25 18.78 0.72
C MET A 56 -11.21 19.01 -0.39
N ASN A 57 -10.09 18.28 -0.46
CA ASN A 57 -8.93 18.74 -1.27
C ASN A 57 -8.27 17.71 -2.19
N ARG A 58 -9.02 16.86 -2.90
CA ARG A 58 -8.44 16.16 -4.07
C ARG A 58 -9.40 16.16 -5.25
N GLN A 59 -9.12 17.08 -6.20
CA GLN A 59 -9.69 17.07 -7.54
C GLN A 59 -9.25 15.80 -8.29
N PRO A 60 -10.11 15.25 -9.18
CA PRO A 60 -9.74 14.14 -10.05
C PRO A 60 -8.67 14.61 -11.04
N ILE A 61 -7.59 13.83 -11.17
CA ILE A 61 -6.63 14.00 -12.25
C ILE A 61 -7.26 13.29 -13.45
N ALA A 62 -7.79 14.09 -14.38
CA ALA A 62 -8.25 13.64 -15.69
C ALA A 62 -7.06 13.43 -16.64
#